data_AF-A0A850C5D7-F1
#
_entry.id   AF-A0A850C5D7-F1
#
_cell.length_a   1.000
_cell.length_b   1.000
_cell.length_c   1.000
_cell.angle_alpha   90.00
_cell.angle_beta   90.00
_cell.angle_gamma   90.00
#
_symmetry.space_group_name_H-M   'P 1'
#
loop_
_entity.id
_entity.type
_entity.pdbx_description
1 polymer ?
#
loop_
_entity_poly.entity_id
_entity_poly.type
_entity_poly.pdbx_seq_one_letter_code
_entity_poly.pdbx_strand_id
1 'polypeptide(L)'
;MHRHPGGRRRVRARPPGDDPREPSARERQRRVQRRVRRGRVRGPPHVLRSGSGRHRDRVGRARRYRGRGAQQARRDHRVPARGRLPGPAGETHRRGPHPLPRQPRRSGRARRARPRGGHLRPPRRQPRHRPPVRPRRRRPAGGGHPHGRRQAVVGHRRRTVAAAVTEATPVVTLQEGGTPLLPAPVLSAKTGCDVYLKIEGLNPTGSFKDRGMTLAVSKAVEDGSKAVICASTGNTSASAAAYAARAGITCAVLIPAGKIALGKLAQALVHGAKVLQVDGNFDDCLTIADKLAIEYPVTLVNHLNYNRILGQKTAAYEVVQVLGDAPDIHCLPVGNAGNITAYWLGYNEDHAAGAATKLPRMLGVQAAGSAPIVDGRVVEHPQTIATAIRIGNPASWTKALDAKAESNGDIIAATDREIHAAYMLLARSEGVFVELASAASVAGLLKQAAAGWLEPGQTVVCTVTGNGLKDPDWAVSTAPQPQTVPVDVLQTATALGL
;
A
#
# COMPACT_ATOMS: atom_id res chain seq x y z
N MET A 1 38.74 44.52 -58.35
CA MET A 1 37.55 44.06 -59.09
C MET A 1 36.83 43.00 -58.28
N HIS A 2 35.55 43.22 -57.96
CA HIS A 2 34.45 42.27 -57.68
C HIS A 2 34.65 41.07 -56.73
N ARG A 3 33.72 40.64 -55.86
CA ARG A 3 32.36 41.01 -55.46
C ARG A 3 32.04 40.18 -54.18
N HIS A 4 31.24 40.72 -53.26
CA HIS A 4 30.52 39.95 -52.23
C HIS A 4 29.53 38.94 -52.85
N PRO A 5 29.25 37.83 -52.16
CA PRO A 5 27.99 37.69 -51.38
C PRO A 5 28.26 36.96 -50.04
N GLY A 6 27.45 36.97 -48.98
CA GLY A 6 26.03 37.22 -48.80
C GLY A 6 25.61 36.29 -47.65
N GLY A 7 25.25 36.85 -46.50
CA GLY A 7 24.95 36.10 -45.29
C GLY A 7 23.70 35.23 -45.41
N ARG A 8 23.75 34.03 -44.81
CA ARG A 8 22.57 33.21 -44.51
C ARG A 8 22.51 32.95 -43.00
N ARG A 9 21.55 33.61 -42.34
CA ARG A 9 21.11 33.31 -40.97
C ARG A 9 20.53 31.89 -40.94
N ARG A 10 21.05 31.04 -40.05
CA ARG A 10 20.42 29.76 -39.69
C ARG A 10 19.14 30.03 -38.92
N VAL A 11 18.00 29.71 -39.52
CA VAL A 11 16.70 29.62 -38.85
C VAL A 11 16.69 28.32 -38.04
N ARG A 12 16.53 28.42 -36.71
CA ARG A 12 16.27 27.26 -35.85
C ARG A 12 14.85 26.75 -36.12
N ALA A 13 14.72 25.47 -36.47
CA ALA A 13 13.43 24.79 -36.53
C ALA A 13 12.83 24.68 -35.12
N ARG A 14 11.54 25.04 -34.98
CA ARG A 14 10.75 24.81 -33.76
C ARG A 14 10.30 23.35 -33.69
N PRO A 15 10.22 22.74 -32.48
CA PRO A 15 9.59 21.43 -32.31
C PRO A 15 8.08 21.52 -32.58
N PRO A 16 7.44 20.44 -33.05
CA PRO A 16 6.00 20.43 -33.33
C PRO A 16 5.23 20.29 -32.01
N GLY A 17 4.29 21.20 -31.75
CA GLY A 17 3.36 21.02 -30.63
C GLY A 17 2.85 22.26 -29.91
N ASP A 18 2.69 23.41 -30.58
CA ASP A 18 1.92 24.54 -30.04
C ASP A 18 1.16 25.22 -31.18
N ASP A 19 -0.03 24.73 -31.49
CA ASP A 19 -1.02 25.50 -32.23
C ASP A 19 -1.74 26.43 -31.24
N PRO A 20 -1.64 27.77 -31.37
CA PRO A 20 -2.31 28.72 -30.47
C PRO A 20 -3.85 28.69 -30.55
N ARG A 21 -4.42 27.83 -31.41
CA ARG A 21 -5.87 27.73 -31.65
C ARG A 21 -6.54 26.54 -30.98
N GLU A 22 -5.82 25.65 -30.29
CA GLU A 22 -6.44 24.56 -29.54
C GLU A 22 -6.79 24.98 -28.10
N PRO A 23 -8.08 24.90 -27.68
CA PRO A 23 -8.48 25.29 -26.34
C PRO A 23 -7.96 24.31 -25.29
N SER A 24 -7.46 24.83 -24.17
CA SER A 24 -6.91 24.04 -23.06
C SER A 24 -7.91 23.02 -22.50
N ALA A 25 -7.43 21.96 -21.83
CA ALA A 25 -8.30 20.94 -21.21
C ALA A 25 -9.35 21.56 -20.26
N ARG A 26 -8.98 22.62 -19.53
CA ARG A 26 -9.90 23.40 -18.67
C ARG A 26 -10.98 24.13 -19.47
N GLU A 27 -10.66 24.67 -20.65
CA GLU A 27 -11.65 25.32 -21.52
C GLU A 27 -12.60 24.32 -22.19
N ARG A 28 -12.11 23.12 -22.55
CA ARG A 28 -12.94 22.02 -23.04
C ARG A 28 -13.97 21.61 -21.98
N GLN A 29 -13.55 21.48 -20.73
CA GLN A 29 -14.41 21.14 -19.60
C GLN A 29 -15.46 22.23 -19.31
N ARG A 30 -15.08 23.51 -19.39
CA ARG A 30 -16.04 24.64 -19.29
C ARG A 30 -17.04 24.68 -20.44
N ARG A 31 -16.62 24.34 -21.66
CA ARG A 31 -17.52 24.25 -22.84
C ARG A 31 -18.54 23.12 -22.69
N VAL A 32 -18.14 21.97 -22.16
CA VAL A 32 -19.04 20.84 -21.87
C VAL A 32 -20.04 21.21 -20.77
N GLN A 33 -19.60 21.80 -19.67
CA GLN A 33 -20.48 22.28 -18.59
C GLN A 33 -21.51 23.32 -19.08
N ARG A 34 -21.11 24.21 -20.00
CA ARG A 34 -22.03 25.17 -20.65
C ARG A 34 -23.05 24.49 -21.58
N ARG A 35 -22.70 23.39 -22.23
CA ARG A 35 -23.63 22.61 -23.09
C ARG A 35 -24.64 21.82 -22.25
N VAL A 36 -24.23 21.30 -21.11
CA VAL A 36 -25.11 20.61 -20.14
C VAL A 36 -26.09 21.59 -19.50
N ARG A 37 -25.65 22.78 -19.08
CA ARG A 37 -26.54 23.84 -18.58
C ARG A 37 -27.56 24.36 -19.60
N ARG A 38 -27.34 24.14 -20.90
CA ARG A 38 -28.23 24.59 -21.99
C ARG A 38 -29.15 23.51 -22.54
N GLY A 39 -29.22 22.33 -21.91
CA GLY A 39 -30.23 21.30 -22.24
C GLY A 39 -30.16 20.75 -23.68
N ARG A 40 -28.99 20.76 -24.34
CA ARG A 40 -28.84 20.30 -25.74
C ARG A 40 -28.11 18.96 -25.85
N VAL A 41 -28.65 17.92 -25.22
CA VAL A 41 -28.42 16.51 -25.59
C VAL A 41 -29.74 15.76 -25.42
N ARG A 42 -30.39 15.37 -26.52
CA ARG A 42 -31.56 14.49 -26.52
C ARG A 42 -31.07 13.03 -26.58
N GLY A 43 -31.49 12.20 -25.63
CA GLY A 43 -31.26 10.75 -25.67
C GLY A 43 -32.10 10.05 -26.75
N PRO A 44 -31.77 8.81 -27.14
CA PRO A 44 -32.51 8.08 -28.17
C PRO A 44 -33.84 7.54 -27.61
N PRO A 45 -34.91 7.46 -28.42
CA PRO A 45 -36.22 7.03 -27.96
C PRO A 45 -36.35 5.50 -27.90
N HIS A 46 -37.04 5.02 -26.86
CA HIS A 46 -37.63 3.70 -26.79
C HIS A 46 -38.77 3.57 -27.81
N VAL A 47 -38.88 2.42 -28.49
CA VAL A 47 -40.08 2.05 -29.27
C VAL A 47 -40.53 0.64 -28.88
N LEU A 48 -41.78 0.55 -28.41
CA LEU A 48 -42.55 -0.68 -28.21
C LEU A 48 -43.59 -0.83 -29.33
N ARG A 49 -43.60 -2.04 -29.91
CA ARG A 49 -44.71 -2.87 -30.46
C ARG A 49 -45.60 -2.44 -31.65
N SER A 50 -45.82 -3.49 -32.48
CA SER A 50 -46.93 -3.82 -33.41
C SER A 50 -47.07 -2.96 -34.68
N GLY A 51 -47.39 -3.46 -35.86
CA GLY A 51 -47.75 -4.78 -36.38
C GLY A 51 -48.22 -4.63 -37.85
N SER A 52 -48.18 -5.71 -38.62
CA SER A 52 -48.82 -5.96 -39.93
C SER A 52 -48.47 -5.09 -41.16
N GLY A 53 -48.09 -5.76 -42.25
CA GLY A 53 -48.09 -5.18 -43.60
C GLY A 53 -47.27 -6.00 -44.59
N ARG A 54 -47.94 -6.83 -45.38
CA ARG A 54 -47.37 -7.74 -46.39
C ARG A 54 -46.79 -6.96 -47.57
N HIS A 55 -45.64 -7.40 -48.11
CA HIS A 55 -45.41 -7.42 -49.56
C HIS A 55 -44.35 -8.47 -49.94
N ARG A 56 -44.73 -9.34 -50.89
CA ARG A 56 -43.88 -10.22 -51.71
C ARG A 56 -43.01 -9.34 -52.63
N ASP A 57 -41.83 -9.68 -53.14
CA ASP A 57 -41.37 -10.88 -53.85
C ASP A 57 -39.84 -10.82 -54.11
N ARG A 58 -39.29 -11.95 -54.59
CA ARG A 58 -37.99 -12.19 -55.29
C ARG A 58 -36.76 -12.66 -54.50
N VAL A 59 -36.72 -13.99 -54.35
CA VAL A 59 -35.71 -14.93 -54.90
C VAL A 59 -34.24 -14.45 -54.99
N GLY A 60 -33.38 -15.10 -54.21
CA GLY A 60 -31.93 -15.17 -54.40
C GLY A 60 -31.31 -16.24 -53.50
N ARG A 61 -31.13 -17.46 -54.01
CA ARG A 61 -30.53 -18.62 -53.32
C ARG A 61 -29.02 -18.44 -53.15
N ALA A 62 -28.46 -18.77 -51.98
CA ALA A 62 -27.20 -19.53 -51.87
C ALA A 62 -26.92 -20.04 -50.43
N ARG A 63 -27.21 -21.34 -50.26
CA ARG A 63 -26.46 -22.40 -49.54
C ARG A 63 -25.89 -22.15 -48.12
N ARG A 64 -26.53 -22.86 -47.18
CA ARG A 64 -25.98 -23.39 -45.93
C ARG A 64 -24.87 -24.41 -46.20
N TYR A 65 -23.84 -24.43 -45.35
CA TYR A 65 -23.09 -25.63 -45.02
C TYR A 65 -23.35 -26.00 -43.54
N ARG A 66 -23.88 -27.21 -43.33
CA ARG A 66 -23.95 -27.93 -42.05
C ARG A 66 -23.16 -29.22 -42.24
N GLY A 67 -22.29 -29.55 -41.29
CA GLY A 67 -21.85 -30.92 -40.92
C GLY A 67 -21.55 -30.87 -39.43
N ARG A 68 -22.28 -31.56 -38.53
CA ARG A 68 -22.12 -32.98 -38.13
C ARG A 68 -20.64 -33.30 -37.92
N GLY A 69 -20.11 -33.71 -36.77
CA GLY A 69 -20.67 -34.40 -35.61
C GLY A 69 -19.69 -35.54 -35.29
N ALA A 70 -19.20 -35.66 -34.05
CA ALA A 70 -18.54 -36.88 -33.57
C ALA A 70 -18.58 -36.94 -32.03
N GLN A 71 -19.09 -38.06 -31.54
CA GLN A 71 -19.25 -38.46 -30.14
C GLN A 71 -17.99 -39.17 -29.60
N GLN A 72 -17.90 -39.17 -28.26
CA GLN A 72 -17.41 -40.23 -27.37
C GLN A 72 -15.92 -40.63 -27.39
N ALA A 73 -15.30 -40.43 -26.22
CA ALA A 73 -14.62 -41.51 -25.48
C ALA A 73 -14.59 -41.19 -23.98
N ARG A 74 -15.39 -41.93 -23.20
CA ARG A 74 -15.22 -42.09 -21.75
C ARG A 74 -14.22 -43.23 -21.53
N ARG A 75 -13.30 -43.08 -20.58
CA ARG A 75 -12.54 -44.20 -20.02
C ARG A 75 -12.78 -44.26 -18.52
N ASP A 76 -13.47 -45.33 -18.14
CA ASP A 76 -13.62 -45.82 -16.77
C ASP A 76 -12.30 -46.43 -16.28
N HIS A 77 -11.94 -46.14 -15.03
CA HIS A 77 -11.08 -47.00 -14.23
C HIS A 77 -11.81 -47.32 -12.92
N ARG A 78 -11.93 -48.61 -12.64
CA ARG A 78 -12.66 -49.21 -11.53
C ARG A 78 -11.75 -50.23 -10.84
N VAL A 79 -11.99 -50.38 -9.54
CA VAL A 79 -11.75 -51.55 -8.65
C VAL A 79 -10.44 -51.51 -7.80
N PRO A 80 -10.39 -52.03 -6.54
CA PRO A 80 -11.45 -52.57 -5.65
C PRO A 80 -11.56 -51.94 -4.24
N ALA A 81 -12.69 -52.26 -3.59
CA ALA A 81 -12.95 -52.15 -2.16
C ALA A 81 -12.69 -53.48 -1.42
N ARG A 82 -12.22 -53.39 -0.15
CA ARG A 82 -12.33 -54.37 0.96
C ARG A 82 -12.21 -53.53 2.25
N GLY A 83 -12.91 -53.70 3.37
CA GLY A 83 -13.92 -54.63 3.86
C GLY A 83 -14.50 -54.03 5.17
N ARG A 84 -15.64 -54.54 5.63
CA ARG A 84 -16.48 -54.01 6.72
C ARG A 84 -16.24 -54.71 8.08
N LEU A 85 -16.29 -53.91 9.16
CA LEU A 85 -16.95 -54.10 10.48
C LEU A 85 -16.38 -55.14 11.49
N PRO A 86 -16.73 -55.09 12.81
CA PRO A 86 -17.79 -54.32 13.49
C PRO A 86 -17.40 -53.58 14.81
N GLY A 87 -18.30 -52.71 15.29
CA GLY A 87 -18.32 -52.22 16.69
C GLY A 87 -19.34 -52.97 17.55
N PRO A 88 -19.62 -52.49 18.77
CA PRO A 88 -20.95 -52.55 19.39
C PRO A 88 -21.41 -51.14 19.84
N ALA A 89 -22.63 -50.66 19.55
CA ALA A 89 -23.93 -50.94 20.22
C ALA A 89 -23.90 -50.61 21.73
N GLY A 90 -24.78 -49.81 22.34
CA GLY A 90 -26.05 -49.17 21.93
C GLY A 90 -26.38 -47.96 22.83
N GLU A 91 -27.22 -47.05 22.32
CA GLU A 91 -28.59 -46.74 22.83
C GLU A 91 -28.67 -45.74 24.01
N THR A 92 -28.98 -44.47 23.71
CA THR A 92 -30.28 -43.77 23.90
C THR A 92 -30.72 -43.54 25.36
N HIS A 93 -30.69 -42.29 25.84
CA HIS A 93 -31.89 -41.44 26.00
C HIS A 93 -31.62 -40.13 26.76
N ARG A 94 -32.42 -39.12 26.38
CA ARG A 94 -32.65 -37.81 27.00
C ARG A 94 -32.82 -37.84 28.53
N ARG A 95 -32.32 -36.81 29.23
CA ARG A 95 -33.05 -36.00 30.26
C ARG A 95 -32.19 -34.82 30.75
N GLY A 96 -32.86 -33.73 31.11
CA GLY A 96 -32.33 -32.40 31.44
C GLY A 96 -31.66 -32.25 32.83
N PRO A 97 -31.53 -31.00 33.35
CA PRO A 97 -30.32 -30.54 34.05
C PRO A 97 -30.41 -30.45 35.59
N HIS A 98 -29.24 -30.19 36.21
CA HIS A 98 -28.91 -29.71 37.59
C HIS A 98 -28.16 -30.72 38.50
N PRO A 99 -27.47 -30.27 39.58
CA PRO A 99 -26.68 -29.05 39.82
C PRO A 99 -25.28 -29.33 40.47
N LEU A 100 -24.46 -28.28 40.59
CA LEU A 100 -23.17 -28.22 41.30
C LEU A 100 -23.23 -28.64 42.79
N PRO A 101 -22.17 -29.26 43.36
CA PRO A 101 -22.02 -29.35 44.81
C PRO A 101 -21.14 -28.25 45.40
N ARG A 102 -21.62 -27.72 46.53
CA ARG A 102 -20.98 -26.73 47.41
C ARG A 102 -19.88 -27.35 48.28
N GLN A 103 -18.93 -26.50 48.67
CA GLN A 103 -17.89 -26.72 49.68
C GLN A 103 -18.43 -27.19 51.05
N PRO A 104 -17.55 -27.76 51.91
CA PRO A 104 -17.65 -27.60 53.35
C PRO A 104 -16.58 -26.64 53.90
N ARG A 105 -17.04 -25.69 54.73
CA ARG A 105 -16.22 -24.91 55.67
C ARG A 105 -15.89 -25.76 56.90
N ARG A 106 -14.66 -25.65 57.42
CA ARG A 106 -14.38 -25.83 58.85
C ARG A 106 -13.40 -24.77 59.35
N SER A 107 -13.83 -24.12 60.42
CA SER A 107 -13.11 -23.22 61.32
C SER A 107 -12.38 -24.00 62.42
N GLY A 108 -11.32 -23.43 63.00
CA GLY A 108 -10.76 -23.89 64.28
C GLY A 108 -9.28 -23.55 64.50
N ARG A 109 -9.01 -22.61 65.41
CA ARG A 109 -7.69 -22.12 65.87
C ARG A 109 -6.88 -23.17 66.63
N ALA A 110 -5.54 -23.11 66.55
CA ALA A 110 -4.65 -23.30 67.70
C ALA A 110 -3.27 -22.64 67.49
N ARG A 111 -2.71 -22.11 68.58
CA ARG A 111 -1.49 -21.30 68.71
C ARG A 111 -0.22 -22.17 68.89
N ARG A 112 0.95 -21.63 68.51
CA ARG A 112 2.33 -21.74 69.10
C ARG A 112 3.35 -21.54 67.97
N ALA A 113 4.57 -21.04 68.11
CA ALA A 113 5.34 -20.22 69.05
C ALA A 113 6.58 -19.77 68.23
N ARG A 114 7.07 -18.54 68.42
CA ARG A 114 8.33 -18.04 67.82
C ARG A 114 9.54 -18.64 68.53
N PRO A 115 10.70 -18.69 67.84
CA PRO A 115 11.96 -18.30 68.46
C PRO A 115 12.54 -17.04 67.81
N ARG A 116 13.10 -16.19 68.67
CA ARG A 116 13.95 -15.03 68.35
C ARG A 116 15.41 -15.49 68.26
N GLY A 117 16.21 -14.78 67.46
CA GLY A 117 17.60 -14.48 67.78
C GLY A 117 18.66 -15.06 66.84
N GLY A 118 19.36 -14.17 66.12
CA GLY A 118 20.55 -14.52 65.32
C GLY A 118 20.92 -13.42 64.32
N HIS A 119 21.39 -12.26 64.80
CA HIS A 119 21.96 -11.23 63.95
C HIS A 119 23.34 -11.66 63.43
N LEU A 120 23.45 -11.98 62.15
CA LEU A 120 24.72 -12.02 61.42
C LEU A 120 24.73 -10.90 60.37
N ARG A 121 25.66 -9.96 60.54
CA ARG A 121 25.94 -8.86 59.61
C ARG A 121 26.48 -9.42 58.28
N PRO A 122 26.03 -8.95 57.11
CA PRO A 122 26.68 -9.30 55.85
C PRO A 122 27.98 -8.49 55.65
N PRO A 123 28.96 -9.01 54.89
CA PRO A 123 30.26 -8.39 54.72
C PRO A 123 30.20 -7.15 53.80
N ARG A 124 31.06 -6.18 54.13
CA ARG A 124 31.29 -4.93 53.37
C ARG A 124 31.75 -5.26 51.95
N ARG A 125 30.97 -4.85 50.94
CA ARG A 125 31.39 -4.84 49.54
C ARG A 125 32.37 -3.69 49.30
N GLN A 126 33.53 -4.01 48.74
CA GLN A 126 34.50 -3.06 48.20
C GLN A 126 33.88 -2.21 47.05
N PRO A 127 34.33 -0.96 46.86
CA PRO A 127 33.77 -0.09 45.82
C PRO A 127 34.20 -0.56 44.43
N ARG A 128 33.24 -0.95 43.60
CA ARG A 128 33.46 -1.20 42.17
C ARG A 128 33.59 0.14 41.44
N HIS A 129 34.63 0.27 40.61
CA HIS A 129 34.86 1.38 39.69
C HIS A 129 33.60 1.70 38.86
N ARG A 130 33.17 2.96 38.89
CA ARG A 130 32.19 3.51 37.94
C ARG A 130 32.90 3.71 36.58
N PRO A 131 32.28 3.36 35.45
CA PRO A 131 32.76 3.81 34.14
C PRO A 131 32.61 5.33 34.02
N PRO A 132 33.46 6.02 33.26
CA PRO A 132 33.42 7.48 33.15
C PRO A 132 32.12 7.94 32.50
N VAL A 133 31.42 8.82 33.18
CA VAL A 133 30.26 9.57 32.66
C VAL A 133 30.78 10.48 31.55
N ARG A 134 30.34 10.27 30.30
CA ARG A 134 30.60 11.20 29.20
C ARG A 134 30.09 12.60 29.58
N PRO A 135 30.86 13.68 29.33
CA PRO A 135 30.41 15.01 29.68
C PRO A 135 29.14 15.36 28.89
N ARG A 136 28.08 15.73 29.63
CA ARG A 136 26.88 16.34 29.04
C ARG A 136 27.33 17.59 28.30
N ARG A 137 27.21 17.60 26.97
CA ARG A 137 27.37 18.81 26.16
C ARG A 137 26.42 19.88 26.71
N ARG A 138 26.99 20.99 27.16
CA ARG A 138 26.24 22.20 27.52
C ARG A 138 25.43 22.64 26.29
N ARG A 139 24.11 22.76 26.46
CA ARG A 139 23.27 23.45 25.49
C ARG A 139 23.71 24.91 25.41
N PRO A 140 23.85 25.52 24.22
CA PRO A 140 24.05 26.96 24.14
C PRO A 140 22.79 27.63 24.70
N ALA A 141 22.99 28.58 25.61
CA ALA A 141 21.96 29.52 26.01
C ALA A 141 21.82 30.58 24.91
N GLY A 142 20.64 30.67 24.30
CA GLY A 142 20.29 31.77 23.39
C GLY A 142 19.32 31.38 22.27
N GLY A 143 18.08 31.88 22.37
CA GLY A 143 17.26 32.24 21.20
C GLY A 143 16.02 31.40 20.89
N GLY A 144 14.86 31.85 21.39
CA GLY A 144 13.54 31.62 20.77
C GLY A 144 12.67 30.51 21.38
N HIS A 145 11.46 30.88 21.81
CA HIS A 145 10.45 29.95 22.34
C HIS A 145 10.17 28.77 21.38
N PRO A 146 10.35 27.50 21.80
CA PRO A 146 10.06 26.33 20.97
C PRO A 146 8.57 26.13 20.63
N HIS A 147 7.68 26.81 21.36
CA HIS A 147 6.23 26.76 21.11
C HIS A 147 5.81 27.50 19.83
N GLY A 148 6.45 28.62 19.49
CA GLY A 148 6.12 29.41 18.30
C GLY A 148 6.49 28.71 16.99
N ARG A 149 7.67 28.08 16.94
CA ARG A 149 8.10 27.28 15.77
C ARG A 149 7.23 26.05 15.56
N ARG A 150 6.86 25.33 16.64
CA ARG A 150 5.97 24.15 16.52
C ARG A 150 4.57 24.51 16.02
N GLN A 151 3.97 25.61 16.47
CA GLN A 151 2.68 26.07 15.96
C GLN A 151 2.76 26.56 14.50
N ALA A 152 3.85 27.24 14.11
CA ALA A 152 4.08 27.66 12.74
C ALA A 152 4.23 26.48 11.76
N VAL A 153 4.93 25.42 12.18
CA VAL A 153 5.15 24.18 11.40
C VAL A 153 3.87 23.35 11.26
N VAL A 154 3.11 23.16 12.35
CA VAL A 154 1.80 22.49 12.28
C VAL A 154 0.82 23.31 11.42
N GLY A 155 0.88 24.64 11.51
CA GLY A 155 0.14 25.55 10.64
C GLY A 155 0.54 25.46 9.17
N HIS A 156 1.84 25.32 8.86
CA HIS A 156 2.35 25.13 7.49
C HIS A 156 1.88 23.83 6.86
N ARG A 157 2.01 22.70 7.56
CA ARG A 157 1.56 21.39 7.05
C ARG A 157 0.05 21.34 6.84
N ARG A 158 -0.70 21.97 7.75
CA ARG A 158 -2.14 22.21 7.54
C ARG A 158 -2.36 23.07 6.30
N ARG A 159 -1.57 24.12 6.06
CA ARG A 159 -1.66 24.99 4.88
C ARG A 159 -1.28 24.33 3.56
N THR A 160 -0.33 23.40 3.49
CA THR A 160 0.07 22.76 2.22
C THR A 160 -0.88 21.66 1.77
N VAL A 161 -1.51 20.95 2.71
CA VAL A 161 -2.65 20.06 2.41
C VAL A 161 -3.93 20.90 2.23
N ALA A 162 -4.12 21.97 3.01
CA ALA A 162 -5.21 22.94 2.83
C ALA A 162 -5.09 23.79 1.56
N ALA A 163 -3.93 23.89 0.92
CA ALA A 163 -3.85 24.50 -0.40
C ALA A 163 -4.63 23.67 -1.45
N ALA A 164 -4.84 22.37 -1.19
CA ALA A 164 -5.65 21.49 -2.04
C ALA A 164 -7.12 21.39 -1.59
N VAL A 165 -7.45 21.77 -0.35
CA VAL A 165 -8.80 21.65 0.21
C VAL A 165 -9.34 23.01 0.68
N THR A 166 -10.57 23.33 0.31
CA THR A 166 -11.24 24.57 0.74
C THR A 166 -12.20 24.26 1.90
N GLU A 167 -12.81 25.29 2.50
CA GLU A 167 -13.92 25.07 3.44
C GLU A 167 -15.10 24.31 2.81
N ALA A 168 -15.22 24.35 1.48
CA ALA A 168 -16.23 23.61 0.74
C ALA A 168 -15.85 22.14 0.47
N THR A 169 -14.59 21.74 0.69
CA THR A 169 -14.17 20.35 0.48
C THR A 169 -14.78 19.44 1.54
N PRO A 170 -15.63 18.47 1.17
CA PRO A 170 -16.16 17.50 2.11
C PRO A 170 -15.04 16.56 2.55
N VAL A 171 -14.77 16.49 3.85
CA VAL A 171 -13.70 15.65 4.40
C VAL A 171 -14.19 14.20 4.50
N VAL A 172 -13.79 13.37 3.54
CA VAL A 172 -14.03 11.93 3.54
C VAL A 172 -12.83 11.22 4.16
N THR A 173 -12.89 10.99 5.47
CA THR A 173 -11.82 10.32 6.22
C THR A 173 -12.29 9.03 6.91
N LEU A 174 -11.37 8.09 7.03
CA LEU A 174 -11.46 6.90 7.87
C LEU A 174 -10.45 6.96 9.03
N GLN A 175 -9.94 8.16 9.34
CA GLN A 175 -8.87 8.41 10.32
C GLN A 175 -7.54 7.76 9.94
N GLU A 176 -7.23 7.77 8.64
CA GLU A 176 -5.92 7.40 8.11
C GLU A 176 -4.78 8.32 8.52
N GLY A 177 -3.55 7.81 8.37
CA GLY A 177 -2.35 8.49 8.86
C GLY A 177 -2.15 8.28 10.36
N GLY A 178 -1.28 9.09 10.97
CA GLY A 178 -0.91 8.94 12.39
C GLY A 178 -0.30 7.57 12.72
N THR A 179 0.27 6.88 11.72
CA THR A 179 0.76 5.51 11.87
C THR A 179 2.05 5.46 12.70
N PRO A 180 2.34 4.34 13.40
CA PRO A 180 3.54 4.22 14.20
C PRO A 180 4.83 4.43 13.40
N LEU A 181 5.78 5.13 14.03
CA LEU A 181 7.19 5.14 13.63
C LEU A 181 7.97 4.37 14.69
N LEU A 182 8.19 3.08 14.43
CA LEU A 182 8.68 2.13 15.42
C LEU A 182 10.21 1.98 15.32
N PRO A 183 10.98 2.14 16.41
CA PRO A 183 12.40 1.78 16.42
C PRO A 183 12.59 0.28 16.11
N ALA A 184 13.60 -0.05 15.30
CA ALA A 184 13.88 -1.42 14.85
C ALA A 184 15.26 -1.89 15.35
N PRO A 185 15.37 -2.33 16.61
CA PRO A 185 16.66 -2.61 17.25
C PRO A 185 17.48 -3.70 16.54
N VAL A 186 16.84 -4.70 15.93
CA VAL A 186 17.56 -5.77 15.22
C VAL A 186 18.17 -5.24 13.93
N LEU A 187 17.43 -4.40 13.20
CA LEU A 187 17.95 -3.70 12.03
C LEU A 187 19.04 -2.70 12.40
N SER A 188 18.85 -1.92 13.47
CA SER A 188 19.86 -0.98 13.96
C SER A 188 21.18 -1.67 14.29
N ALA A 189 21.12 -2.82 14.99
CA ALA A 189 22.31 -3.61 15.31
C ALA A 189 23.01 -4.17 14.05
N LYS A 190 22.24 -4.50 13.00
CA LYS A 190 22.79 -5.05 11.73
C LYS A 190 23.42 -3.99 10.84
N THR A 191 22.94 -2.75 10.89
CA THR A 191 23.40 -1.66 10.02
C THR A 191 24.37 -0.70 10.70
N GLY A 192 24.39 -0.67 12.04
CA GLY A 192 25.12 0.35 12.80
C GLY A 192 24.43 1.71 12.80
N CYS A 193 23.19 1.81 12.30
CA CYS A 193 22.39 3.02 12.19
C CYS A 193 21.21 3.00 13.17
N ASP A 194 20.56 4.14 13.39
CA ASP A 194 19.30 4.22 14.13
C ASP A 194 18.12 4.01 13.15
N VAL A 195 17.64 2.77 13.04
CA VAL A 195 16.61 2.36 12.09
C VAL A 195 15.21 2.46 12.69
N TYR A 196 14.28 3.04 11.94
CA TYR A 196 12.86 3.13 12.26
C TYR A 196 12.00 2.57 11.13
N LEU A 197 10.87 1.95 11.49
CA LEU A 197 9.86 1.43 10.57
C LEU A 197 8.65 2.36 10.60
N LYS A 198 8.30 2.96 9.46
CA LYS A 198 7.04 3.68 9.29
C LYS A 198 5.96 2.68 8.88
N ILE A 199 5.10 2.29 9.84
CA ILE A 199 4.19 1.14 9.71
C ILE A 199 2.87 1.55 9.05
N GLU A 200 2.89 1.62 7.72
CA GLU A 200 1.72 2.02 6.92
C GLU A 200 0.64 0.94 6.81
N GLY A 201 0.96 -0.30 7.19
CA GLY A 201 0.01 -1.41 7.28
C GLY A 201 -1.07 -1.25 8.35
N LEU A 202 -0.99 -0.22 9.20
CA LEU A 202 -2.00 0.10 10.23
C LEU A 202 -2.97 1.21 9.81
N ASN A 203 -2.91 1.66 8.55
CA ASN A 203 -3.98 2.47 7.98
C ASN A 203 -5.29 1.67 7.86
N PRO A 204 -6.47 2.33 7.72
CA PRO A 204 -7.79 1.70 7.79
C PRO A 204 -8.00 0.49 6.87
N THR A 205 -7.48 0.54 5.64
CA THR A 205 -7.56 -0.57 4.69
C THR A 205 -6.31 -1.43 4.67
N GLY A 206 -5.34 -1.17 5.54
CA GLY A 206 -4.10 -1.94 5.68
C GLY A 206 -3.00 -1.54 4.70
N SER A 207 -3.03 -0.32 4.15
CA SER A 207 -1.92 0.20 3.30
C SER A 207 -1.82 1.72 3.28
N PHE A 208 -0.66 2.24 2.90
CA PHE A 208 -0.42 3.69 2.71
C PHE A 208 -1.35 4.37 1.69
N LYS A 209 -2.06 3.60 0.85
CA LYS A 209 -2.93 4.17 -0.20
C LYS A 209 -4.04 5.03 0.37
N ASP A 210 -4.44 4.76 1.60
CA ASP A 210 -5.48 5.47 2.34
C ASP A 210 -5.17 6.97 2.46
N ARG A 211 -3.91 7.32 2.73
CA ARG A 211 -3.45 8.71 2.76
C ARG A 211 -3.73 9.48 1.48
N GLY A 212 -3.59 8.82 0.33
CA GLY A 212 -3.91 9.44 -0.95
C GLY A 212 -5.40 9.39 -1.26
N MET A 213 -6.08 8.32 -0.83
CA MET A 213 -7.47 8.06 -1.18
C MET A 213 -8.43 8.98 -0.45
N THR A 214 -8.15 9.33 0.81
CA THR A 214 -8.90 10.34 1.58
C THR A 214 -9.02 11.64 0.80
N LEU A 215 -7.90 12.17 0.28
CA LEU A 215 -7.90 13.42 -0.45
C LEU A 215 -8.51 13.24 -1.85
N ALA A 216 -8.16 12.17 -2.56
CA ALA A 216 -8.70 11.92 -3.90
C ALA A 216 -10.23 11.78 -3.90
N VAL A 217 -10.81 11.09 -2.93
CA VAL A 217 -12.27 10.92 -2.82
C VAL A 217 -12.94 12.20 -2.31
N SER A 218 -12.35 12.89 -1.33
CA SER A 218 -12.85 14.19 -0.86
C SER A 218 -12.97 15.20 -2.02
N LYS A 219 -11.93 15.31 -2.85
CA LYS A 219 -11.95 16.16 -4.05
C LYS A 219 -12.91 15.65 -5.12
N ALA A 220 -13.02 14.33 -5.31
CA ALA A 220 -13.99 13.77 -6.25
C ALA A 220 -15.43 14.17 -5.89
N VAL A 221 -15.78 14.13 -4.60
CA VAL A 221 -17.10 14.54 -4.11
C VAL A 221 -17.29 16.05 -4.24
N GLU A 222 -16.28 16.86 -3.91
CA GLU A 222 -16.29 18.32 -4.12
C GLU A 222 -16.58 18.67 -5.59
N ASP A 223 -15.94 17.95 -6.53
CA ASP A 223 -16.10 18.15 -7.97
C ASP A 223 -17.43 17.55 -8.52
N GLY A 224 -18.26 16.98 -7.65
CA GLY A 224 -19.60 16.46 -7.99
C GLY A 224 -19.60 15.05 -8.60
N SER A 225 -18.51 14.29 -8.47
CA SER A 225 -18.43 12.92 -8.98
C SER A 225 -19.48 12.01 -8.31
N LYS A 226 -20.04 11.10 -9.11
CA LYS A 226 -21.00 10.08 -8.66
C LYS A 226 -20.34 8.70 -8.48
N ALA A 227 -19.15 8.54 -9.06
CA ALA A 227 -18.34 7.35 -8.88
C ALA A 227 -16.85 7.68 -8.87
N VAL A 228 -16.07 6.78 -8.27
CA VAL A 228 -14.62 6.68 -8.49
C VAL A 228 -14.30 5.38 -9.19
N ILE A 229 -13.27 5.39 -10.02
CA ILE A 229 -12.86 4.22 -10.81
C ILE A 229 -11.36 3.96 -10.72
N CYS A 230 -10.98 2.68 -10.70
CA CYS A 230 -9.59 2.27 -10.83
C CYS A 230 -9.44 0.96 -11.61
N ALA A 231 -8.31 0.81 -12.30
CA ALA A 231 -7.88 -0.44 -12.93
C ALA A 231 -6.77 -1.07 -12.09
N SER A 232 -7.14 -1.68 -10.96
CA SER A 232 -6.21 -2.35 -10.05
C SER A 232 -6.96 -3.40 -9.25
N THR A 233 -6.34 -4.54 -8.98
CA THR A 233 -6.94 -5.63 -8.19
C THR A 233 -6.42 -5.70 -6.75
N GLY A 234 -5.53 -4.78 -6.35
CA GLY A 234 -4.85 -4.81 -5.05
C GLY A 234 -5.21 -3.64 -4.15
N ASN A 235 -4.25 -3.21 -3.32
CA ASN A 235 -4.39 -2.18 -2.28
C ASN A 235 -5.10 -0.89 -2.75
N THR A 236 -4.91 -0.45 -4.00
CA THR A 236 -5.60 0.74 -4.52
C THR A 236 -7.11 0.53 -4.61
N SER A 237 -7.59 -0.64 -5.04
CA SER A 237 -9.02 -0.94 -5.16
C SER A 237 -9.70 -1.08 -3.81
N ALA A 238 -9.03 -1.73 -2.85
CA ALA A 238 -9.53 -1.84 -1.48
C ALA A 238 -9.69 -0.46 -0.82
N SER A 239 -8.68 0.39 -0.95
CA SER A 239 -8.71 1.77 -0.48
C SER A 239 -9.82 2.56 -1.19
N ALA A 240 -9.87 2.55 -2.52
CA ALA A 240 -10.91 3.27 -3.28
C ALA A 240 -12.33 2.85 -2.87
N ALA A 241 -12.57 1.55 -2.69
CA ALA A 241 -13.85 1.02 -2.27
C ALA A 241 -14.24 1.49 -0.87
N ALA A 242 -13.33 1.43 0.10
CA ALA A 242 -13.61 1.86 1.47
C ALA A 242 -13.97 3.34 1.57
N TYR A 243 -13.20 4.21 0.90
CA TYR A 243 -13.46 5.65 0.91
C TYR A 243 -14.70 6.03 0.10
N ALA A 244 -14.97 5.35 -1.03
CA ALA A 244 -16.20 5.54 -1.78
C ALA A 244 -17.43 5.15 -0.96
N ALA A 245 -17.37 4.03 -0.22
CA ALA A 245 -18.41 3.61 0.70
C ALA A 245 -18.64 4.66 1.79
N ARG A 246 -17.56 5.19 2.38
CA ARG A 246 -17.63 6.28 3.38
C ARG A 246 -18.25 7.56 2.82
N ALA A 247 -17.98 7.88 1.55
CA ALA A 247 -18.51 9.04 0.84
C ALA A 247 -19.93 8.85 0.30
N GLY A 248 -20.46 7.62 0.29
CA GLY A 248 -21.76 7.32 -0.32
C GLY A 248 -21.77 7.43 -1.86
N ILE A 249 -20.63 7.19 -2.52
CA ILE A 249 -20.52 7.18 -3.99
C ILE A 249 -20.15 5.80 -4.52
N THR A 250 -20.35 5.54 -5.81
CA THR A 250 -20.03 4.25 -6.41
C THR A 250 -18.51 4.07 -6.52
N CYS A 251 -17.97 2.91 -6.14
CA CYS A 251 -16.62 2.50 -6.56
C CYS A 251 -16.73 1.48 -7.69
N ALA A 252 -16.04 1.72 -8.80
CA ALA A 252 -15.90 0.77 -9.89
C ALA A 252 -14.45 0.28 -10.01
N VAL A 253 -14.28 -1.02 -10.21
CA VAL A 253 -12.97 -1.64 -10.41
C VAL A 253 -13.00 -2.37 -11.75
N LEU A 254 -12.20 -1.90 -12.71
CA LEU A 254 -12.10 -2.54 -14.02
C LEU A 254 -10.99 -3.59 -14.01
N ILE A 255 -11.33 -4.79 -14.48
CA ILE A 255 -10.38 -5.90 -14.60
C ILE A 255 -10.56 -6.59 -15.96
N PRO A 256 -9.48 -7.12 -16.57
CA PRO A 256 -9.59 -7.98 -17.74
C PRO A 256 -10.41 -9.25 -17.43
N ALA A 257 -11.24 -9.67 -18.37
CA ALA A 257 -11.99 -10.92 -18.27
C ALA A 257 -11.06 -12.13 -18.05
N GLY A 258 -11.49 -13.07 -17.21
CA GLY A 258 -10.75 -14.32 -16.93
C GLY A 258 -9.51 -14.18 -16.03
N LYS A 259 -9.12 -12.96 -15.61
CA LYS A 259 -7.98 -12.71 -14.72
C LYS A 259 -8.42 -12.22 -13.34
N ILE A 260 -9.15 -13.05 -12.59
CA ILE A 260 -9.65 -12.69 -11.25
C ILE A 260 -8.80 -13.32 -10.15
N ALA A 261 -8.09 -12.49 -9.40
CA ALA A 261 -7.53 -12.88 -8.09
C ALA A 261 -8.54 -12.51 -7.00
N LEU A 262 -9.58 -13.35 -6.81
CA LEU A 262 -10.69 -13.06 -5.90
C LEU A 262 -10.23 -12.71 -4.47
N GLY A 263 -9.22 -13.41 -3.95
CA GLY A 263 -8.66 -13.13 -2.62
C GLY A 263 -8.16 -11.68 -2.47
N LYS A 264 -7.57 -11.09 -3.53
CA LYS A 264 -7.07 -9.71 -3.51
C LYS A 264 -8.20 -8.67 -3.63
N LEU A 265 -9.28 -9.04 -4.30
CA LEU A 265 -10.47 -8.20 -4.46
C LEU A 265 -11.45 -8.32 -3.29
N ALA A 266 -11.28 -9.30 -2.40
CA ALA A 266 -12.22 -9.58 -1.31
C ALA A 266 -12.57 -8.32 -0.50
N GLN A 267 -11.57 -7.54 -0.09
CA GLN A 267 -11.80 -6.31 0.67
C GLN A 267 -12.57 -5.26 -0.15
N ALA A 268 -12.27 -5.10 -1.44
CA ALA A 268 -12.98 -4.16 -2.30
C ALA A 268 -14.45 -4.59 -2.50
N LEU A 269 -14.70 -5.89 -2.69
CA LEU A 269 -16.04 -6.45 -2.84
C LEU A 269 -16.89 -6.26 -1.58
N VAL A 270 -16.33 -6.53 -0.40
CA VAL A 270 -17.03 -6.35 0.90
C VAL A 270 -17.35 -4.87 1.15
N HIS A 271 -16.51 -3.94 0.69
CA HIS A 271 -16.81 -2.51 0.69
C HIS A 271 -17.81 -2.07 -0.40
N GLY A 272 -18.36 -3.00 -1.18
CA GLY A 272 -19.41 -2.72 -2.18
C GLY A 272 -18.88 -2.23 -3.54
N ALA A 273 -17.61 -2.47 -3.87
CA ALA A 273 -17.09 -2.13 -5.18
C ALA A 273 -17.80 -2.92 -6.29
N LYS A 274 -18.18 -2.22 -7.36
CA LYS A 274 -18.65 -2.83 -8.62
C LYS A 274 -17.44 -3.28 -9.42
N VAL A 275 -17.11 -4.56 -9.35
CA VAL A 275 -16.05 -5.16 -10.16
C VAL A 275 -16.62 -5.46 -11.55
N LEU A 276 -16.13 -4.76 -12.56
CA LEU A 276 -16.56 -4.93 -13.95
C LEU A 276 -15.44 -5.59 -14.75
N GLN A 277 -15.77 -6.73 -15.35
CA GLN A 277 -14.87 -7.42 -16.27
C GLN A 277 -14.98 -6.79 -17.65
N VAL A 278 -13.85 -6.38 -18.20
CA VAL A 278 -13.71 -5.87 -19.56
C VAL A 278 -13.28 -7.02 -20.45
N ASP A 279 -14.01 -7.24 -21.55
CA ASP A 279 -13.60 -8.17 -22.60
C ASP A 279 -12.44 -7.56 -23.40
N GLY A 280 -11.24 -7.66 -22.83
CA GLY A 280 -10.04 -6.99 -23.30
C GLY A 280 -8.86 -7.21 -22.35
N ASN A 281 -7.78 -6.46 -22.56
CA ASN A 281 -6.57 -6.51 -21.76
C ASN A 281 -6.53 -5.40 -20.69
N PHE A 282 -5.38 -5.24 -20.03
CA PHE A 282 -5.20 -4.22 -18.98
C PHE A 282 -5.20 -2.79 -19.55
N ASP A 283 -4.65 -2.58 -20.74
CA ASP A 283 -4.62 -1.28 -21.41
C ASP A 283 -6.02 -0.86 -21.87
N ASP A 284 -6.85 -1.82 -22.28
CA ASP A 284 -8.27 -1.57 -22.56
C ASP A 284 -9.01 -1.11 -21.30
N CYS A 285 -8.72 -1.73 -20.14
CA CYS A 285 -9.29 -1.29 -18.85
C CYS A 285 -8.88 0.14 -18.50
N LEU A 286 -7.61 0.50 -18.70
CA LEU A 286 -7.14 1.87 -18.47
C LEU A 286 -7.80 2.86 -19.43
N THR A 287 -7.86 2.52 -20.72
CA THR A 287 -8.49 3.35 -21.75
C THR A 287 -9.96 3.62 -21.44
N ILE A 288 -10.72 2.61 -21.00
CA ILE A 288 -12.12 2.78 -20.59
C ILE A 288 -12.21 3.65 -19.34
N ALA A 289 -11.34 3.42 -18.35
CA ALA A 289 -11.34 4.21 -17.11
C ALA A 289 -11.07 5.70 -17.39
N ASP A 290 -10.11 6.00 -18.26
CA ASP A 290 -9.77 7.37 -18.68
C ASP A 290 -10.93 8.04 -19.42
N LYS A 291 -11.53 7.36 -20.41
CA LYS A 291 -12.68 7.89 -21.15
C LYS A 291 -13.89 8.13 -20.26
N LEU A 292 -14.18 7.21 -19.34
CA LEU A 292 -15.25 7.38 -18.36
C LEU A 292 -15.04 8.63 -17.50
N ALA A 293 -13.79 8.90 -17.09
CA ALA A 293 -13.48 10.07 -16.30
C ALA A 293 -13.56 11.41 -17.06
N ILE A 294 -13.48 11.37 -18.40
CA ILE A 294 -13.63 12.55 -19.26
C ILE A 294 -15.11 12.82 -19.58
N GLU A 295 -15.88 11.77 -19.87
CA GLU A 295 -17.23 11.89 -20.43
C GLU A 295 -18.35 11.85 -19.38
N TYR A 296 -18.09 11.24 -18.22
CA TYR A 296 -19.09 11.01 -17.16
C TYR A 296 -18.62 11.61 -15.83
N PRO A 297 -19.52 11.83 -14.84
CA PRO A 297 -19.15 12.31 -13.52
C PRO A 297 -18.46 11.21 -12.69
N VAL A 298 -17.31 10.76 -13.17
CA VAL A 298 -16.49 9.69 -12.60
C VAL A 298 -15.09 10.23 -12.39
N THR A 299 -14.51 10.04 -11.21
CA THR A 299 -13.11 10.39 -10.97
C THR A 299 -12.23 9.16 -11.06
N LEU A 300 -11.19 9.24 -11.88
CA LEU A 300 -10.13 8.24 -11.93
C LEU A 300 -9.21 8.38 -10.69
N VAL A 301 -9.10 7.34 -9.89
CA VAL A 301 -8.28 7.31 -8.66
C VAL A 301 -7.06 6.37 -8.78
N ASN A 302 -6.54 6.24 -9.99
CA ASN A 302 -5.30 5.49 -10.27
C ASN A 302 -4.05 6.26 -9.79
N HIS A 303 -2.85 5.78 -10.13
CA HIS A 303 -1.59 6.38 -9.68
C HIS A 303 -1.27 7.76 -10.30
N LEU A 304 -1.98 8.17 -11.36
CA LEU A 304 -1.81 9.49 -12.00
C LEU A 304 -2.58 10.60 -11.28
N ASN A 305 -3.55 10.25 -10.44
CA ASN A 305 -4.33 11.23 -9.70
C ASN A 305 -3.45 12.00 -8.72
N TYR A 306 -3.22 13.29 -9.00
CA TYR A 306 -2.31 14.12 -8.22
C TYR A 306 -2.75 14.30 -6.75
N ASN A 307 -4.05 14.28 -6.47
CA ASN A 307 -4.56 14.33 -5.10
C ASN A 307 -4.06 13.13 -4.26
N ARG A 308 -3.79 11.99 -4.90
CA ARG A 308 -3.19 10.86 -4.17
C ARG A 308 -1.75 11.13 -3.75
N ILE A 309 -0.96 11.80 -4.58
CA ILE A 309 0.41 12.21 -4.24
C ILE A 309 0.38 13.24 -3.11
N LEU A 310 -0.50 14.24 -3.21
CA LEU A 310 -0.69 15.27 -2.19
C LEU A 310 -1.16 14.71 -0.84
N GLY A 311 -1.96 13.65 -0.84
CA GLY A 311 -2.33 12.96 0.38
C GLY A 311 -1.18 12.09 0.94
N GLN A 312 -0.48 11.36 0.08
CA GLN A 312 0.61 10.46 0.46
C GLN A 312 1.83 11.19 1.05
N LYS A 313 2.12 12.43 0.63
CA LYS A 313 3.26 13.21 1.15
C LYS A 313 3.19 13.44 2.66
N THR A 314 1.99 13.37 3.24
CA THR A 314 1.75 13.53 4.69
C THR A 314 2.53 12.55 5.54
N ALA A 315 2.90 11.38 4.99
CA ALA A 315 3.71 10.40 5.71
C ALA A 315 5.12 10.94 6.03
N ALA A 316 5.72 11.75 5.13
CA ALA A 316 6.99 12.40 5.39
C ALA A 316 6.87 13.44 6.51
N TYR A 317 5.77 14.21 6.56
CA TYR A 317 5.52 15.16 7.63
C TYR A 317 5.44 14.48 9.00
N GLU A 318 4.78 13.32 9.07
CA GLU A 318 4.69 12.56 10.31
C GLU A 318 6.05 12.05 10.77
N VAL A 319 6.91 11.62 9.84
CA VAL A 319 8.29 11.23 10.16
C VAL A 319 9.04 12.41 10.77
N VAL A 320 9.04 13.57 10.12
CA VAL A 320 9.70 14.78 10.64
C VAL A 320 9.08 15.21 11.97
N GLN A 321 7.76 15.07 12.14
CA GLN A 321 7.07 15.41 13.39
C GLN A 321 7.56 14.56 14.57
N VAL A 322 7.70 13.26 14.37
CA VAL A 322 8.06 12.31 15.42
C VAL A 322 9.55 12.39 15.74
N LEU A 323 10.41 12.46 14.72
CA LEU A 323 11.87 12.53 14.91
C LEU A 323 12.34 13.93 15.31
N GLY A 324 11.56 14.97 15.01
CA GLY A 324 11.94 16.38 15.18
C GLY A 324 12.81 16.95 14.05
N ASP A 325 13.21 16.13 13.09
CA ASP A 325 13.91 16.49 11.85
C ASP A 325 13.70 15.38 10.79
N ALA A 326 14.11 15.60 9.54
CA ALA A 326 14.17 14.54 8.54
C ALA A 326 15.24 13.48 8.91
N PRO A 327 15.06 12.20 8.51
CA PRO A 327 16.12 11.20 8.66
C PRO A 327 17.30 11.51 7.71
N ASP A 328 18.42 10.82 7.87
CA ASP A 328 19.53 10.89 6.91
C ASP A 328 19.18 10.13 5.64
N ILE A 329 18.49 8.99 5.78
CA ILE A 329 18.06 8.13 4.67
C ILE A 329 16.59 7.76 4.85
N HIS A 330 15.82 7.84 3.78
CA HIS A 330 14.47 7.26 3.73
C HIS A 330 14.42 6.14 2.68
N CYS A 331 14.19 4.91 3.12
CA CYS A 331 14.10 3.73 2.28
C CYS A 331 12.64 3.28 2.08
N LEU A 332 12.24 3.00 0.85
CA LEU A 332 10.88 2.55 0.55
C LEU A 332 10.77 1.71 -0.75
N PRO A 333 9.76 0.83 -0.87
CA PRO A 333 9.51 0.06 -2.08
C PRO A 333 9.02 0.95 -3.23
N VAL A 334 9.41 0.62 -4.46
CA VAL A 334 9.06 1.36 -5.68
C VAL A 334 8.38 0.45 -6.70
N GLY A 335 7.07 0.63 -6.87
CA GLY A 335 6.29 0.05 -7.97
C GLY A 335 6.01 1.12 -9.05
N ASN A 336 4.83 1.74 -9.00
CA ASN A 336 4.47 2.87 -9.88
C ASN A 336 5.17 4.21 -9.56
N ALA A 337 6.09 4.20 -8.59
CA ALA A 337 6.87 5.34 -8.10
C ALA A 337 6.11 6.55 -7.51
N GLY A 338 4.78 6.55 -7.46
CA GLY A 338 4.05 7.66 -6.82
C GLY A 338 4.41 7.90 -5.35
N ASN A 339 4.75 6.85 -4.59
CA ASN A 339 5.06 6.99 -3.17
C ASN A 339 6.41 7.70 -2.94
N ILE A 340 7.48 7.31 -3.64
CA ILE A 340 8.79 7.99 -3.52
C ILE A 340 8.70 9.45 -3.94
N THR A 341 7.93 9.75 -4.99
CA THR A 341 7.61 11.13 -5.37
C THR A 341 6.87 11.89 -4.26
N ALA A 342 5.87 11.26 -3.63
CA ALA A 342 5.09 11.88 -2.56
C ALA A 342 5.95 12.15 -1.32
N TYR A 343 6.76 11.20 -0.89
CA TYR A 343 7.69 11.39 0.24
C TYR A 343 8.69 12.50 -0.04
N TRP A 344 9.30 12.51 -1.23
CA TRP A 344 10.25 13.55 -1.62
C TRP A 344 9.61 14.95 -1.62
N LEU A 345 8.39 15.07 -2.17
CA LEU A 345 7.62 16.31 -2.11
C LEU A 345 7.36 16.76 -0.66
N GLY A 346 6.97 15.83 0.22
CA GLY A 346 6.72 16.13 1.63
C GLY A 346 7.97 16.61 2.37
N TYR A 347 9.12 15.96 2.15
CA TYR A 347 10.38 16.39 2.74
C TYR A 347 10.82 17.78 2.26
N ASN A 348 10.71 18.07 0.96
CA ASN A 348 11.01 19.40 0.42
C ASN A 348 10.15 20.49 1.02
N GLU A 349 8.84 20.24 1.17
CA GLU A 349 7.93 21.23 1.74
C GLU A 349 8.20 21.49 3.23
N ASP A 350 8.55 20.46 4.01
CA ASP A 350 8.96 20.63 5.40
C ASP A 350 10.31 21.33 5.52
N HIS A 351 11.25 21.05 4.63
CA HIS A 351 12.54 21.73 4.61
C HIS A 351 12.40 23.20 4.25
N ALA A 352 11.65 23.53 3.19
CA ALA A 352 11.38 24.90 2.77
C ALA A 352 10.67 25.72 3.86
N ALA A 353 9.88 25.06 4.72
CA ALA A 353 9.22 25.71 5.85
C ALA A 353 10.06 25.79 7.13
N GLY A 354 11.28 25.26 7.12
CA GLY A 354 12.16 25.16 8.29
C GLY A 354 11.66 24.18 9.36
N ALA A 355 10.74 23.27 9.00
CA ALA A 355 10.29 22.18 9.86
C ALA A 355 11.33 21.04 9.93
N ALA A 356 12.09 20.85 8.85
CA ALA A 356 13.25 19.97 8.78
C ALA A 356 14.49 20.80 8.43
N THR A 357 15.60 20.53 9.10
CA THR A 357 16.87 21.25 8.87
C THR A 357 17.67 20.67 7.69
N LYS A 358 17.33 19.43 7.29
CA LYS A 358 17.98 18.69 6.20
C LYS A 358 16.95 17.94 5.34
N LEU A 359 17.42 17.42 4.21
CA LEU A 359 16.68 16.52 3.33
C LEU A 359 17.28 15.11 3.41
N PRO A 360 16.46 14.05 3.42
CA PRO A 360 16.97 12.68 3.44
C PRO A 360 17.43 12.26 2.04
N ARG A 361 18.42 11.37 1.98
CA ARG A 361 18.71 10.61 0.77
C ARG A 361 17.60 9.58 0.54
N MET A 362 16.96 9.62 -0.62
CA MET A 362 15.86 8.71 -0.94
C MET A 362 16.39 7.39 -1.50
N LEU A 363 16.11 6.27 -0.83
CA LEU A 363 16.48 4.93 -1.29
C LEU A 363 15.23 4.17 -1.77
N GLY A 364 15.03 4.13 -3.08
CA GLY A 364 13.98 3.34 -3.72
C GLY A 364 14.40 1.89 -3.92
N VAL A 365 13.49 0.93 -3.70
CA VAL A 365 13.79 -0.49 -3.93
C VAL A 365 12.76 -1.15 -4.83
N GLN A 366 13.20 -1.70 -5.96
CA GLN A 366 12.40 -2.53 -6.84
C GLN A 366 12.74 -4.02 -6.67
N ALA A 367 11.81 -4.91 -6.98
CA ALA A 367 12.13 -6.33 -7.09
C ALA A 367 12.93 -6.58 -8.38
N ALA A 368 13.97 -7.41 -8.34
CA ALA A 368 14.89 -7.59 -9.46
C ALA A 368 14.22 -8.04 -10.77
N GLY A 369 13.20 -8.91 -10.71
CA GLY A 369 12.41 -9.31 -11.89
C GLY A 369 11.38 -8.27 -12.35
N SER A 370 11.33 -7.10 -11.71
CA SER A 370 10.40 -6.00 -12.00
C SER A 370 11.06 -4.65 -11.67
N ALA A 371 12.29 -4.44 -12.16
CA ALA A 371 13.13 -3.28 -11.84
C ALA A 371 13.35 -2.29 -13.02
N PRO A 372 12.30 -1.82 -13.72
CA PRO A 372 12.45 -1.01 -14.92
C PRO A 372 13.21 0.30 -14.72
N ILE A 373 13.10 0.96 -13.55
CA ILE A 373 13.81 2.23 -13.27
C ILE A 373 15.30 1.96 -13.08
N VAL A 374 15.65 0.84 -12.44
CA VAL A 374 17.04 0.39 -12.29
C VAL A 374 17.65 0.04 -13.64
N ASP A 375 16.89 -0.68 -14.47
CA ASP A 375 17.35 -1.13 -15.80
C ASP A 375 17.32 -0.02 -16.86
N GLY A 376 16.68 1.12 -16.57
CA GLY A 376 16.50 2.20 -17.53
C GLY A 376 15.59 1.87 -18.72
N ARG A 377 14.79 0.79 -18.64
CA ARG A 377 13.93 0.31 -19.74
C ARG A 377 12.68 -0.38 -19.23
N VAL A 378 11.61 -0.35 -20.03
CA VAL A 378 10.37 -1.06 -19.72
C VAL A 378 10.63 -2.57 -19.59
N VAL A 379 10.04 -3.18 -18.56
CA VAL A 379 10.03 -4.64 -18.35
C VAL A 379 8.65 -5.16 -18.77
N GLU A 380 8.54 -5.72 -19.97
CA GLU A 380 7.26 -6.17 -20.54
C GLU A 380 6.55 -7.27 -19.71
N HIS A 381 7.35 -8.13 -19.07
CA HIS A 381 6.85 -9.28 -18.31
C HIS A 381 7.39 -9.25 -16.88
N PRO A 382 6.96 -8.30 -16.03
CA PRO A 382 7.49 -8.16 -14.68
C PRO A 382 7.11 -9.38 -13.83
N GLN A 383 8.09 -9.95 -13.13
CA GLN A 383 7.92 -11.11 -12.26
C GLN A 383 8.51 -10.85 -10.87
N THR A 384 7.72 -11.11 -9.83
CA THR A 384 8.16 -11.09 -8.44
C THR A 384 7.06 -11.65 -7.53
N ILE A 385 7.44 -12.22 -6.39
CA ILE A 385 6.55 -12.54 -5.27
C ILE A 385 5.90 -11.29 -4.66
N ALA A 386 6.56 -10.14 -4.74
CA ALA A 386 6.13 -8.86 -4.18
C ALA A 386 5.10 -8.15 -5.07
N THR A 387 3.87 -8.67 -5.10
CA THR A 387 2.91 -8.31 -6.15
C THR A 387 2.52 -6.82 -6.21
N ALA A 388 2.61 -6.08 -5.11
CA ALA A 388 2.30 -4.64 -5.09
C ALA A 388 3.34 -3.76 -5.80
N ILE A 389 4.54 -4.29 -6.07
CA ILE A 389 5.61 -3.63 -6.85
C ILE A 389 5.94 -4.36 -8.16
N ARG A 390 5.10 -5.32 -8.58
CA ARG A 390 5.21 -5.99 -9.88
C ARG A 390 4.71 -5.08 -11.02
N ILE A 391 5.51 -4.06 -11.34
CA ILE A 391 5.23 -3.00 -12.30
C ILE A 391 6.38 -2.91 -13.30
N GLY A 392 6.07 -3.09 -14.59
CA GLY A 392 7.03 -3.06 -15.68
C GLY A 392 7.24 -1.69 -16.34
N ASN A 393 6.26 -0.79 -16.19
CA ASN A 393 6.31 0.57 -16.72
C ASN A 393 5.73 1.57 -15.70
N PRO A 394 6.56 2.10 -14.78
CA PRO A 394 6.10 3.00 -13.72
C PRO A 394 5.60 4.34 -14.26
N ALA A 395 4.40 4.72 -13.89
CA ALA A 395 3.82 5.96 -14.38
C ALA A 395 4.45 7.25 -13.83
N SER A 396 5.08 7.19 -12.64
CA SER A 396 5.84 8.32 -12.08
C SER A 396 7.35 8.17 -12.27
N TRP A 397 7.78 7.54 -13.38
CA TRP A 397 9.19 7.24 -13.65
C TRP A 397 10.10 8.45 -13.52
N THR A 398 9.84 9.51 -14.28
CA THR A 398 10.69 10.71 -14.30
C THR A 398 10.80 11.32 -12.90
N LYS A 399 9.67 11.45 -12.20
CA LYS A 399 9.63 11.99 -10.83
C LYS A 399 10.37 11.12 -9.81
N ALA A 400 10.53 9.83 -10.08
CA ALA A 400 11.34 8.95 -9.26
C ALA A 400 12.84 9.20 -9.48
N LEU A 401 13.24 9.43 -10.75
CA LEU A 401 14.61 9.82 -11.10
C LEU A 401 14.95 11.20 -10.54
N ASP A 402 14.03 12.15 -10.59
CA ASP A 402 14.18 13.48 -9.98
C ASP A 402 14.40 13.33 -8.46
N ALA A 403 13.54 12.57 -7.77
CA ALA A 403 13.70 12.30 -6.34
C ALA A 403 15.04 11.61 -6.02
N LYS A 404 15.51 10.67 -6.85
CA LYS A 404 16.84 10.06 -6.72
C LYS A 404 17.96 11.10 -6.86
N ALA A 405 17.93 11.88 -7.93
CA ALA A 405 18.99 12.83 -8.27
C ALA A 405 19.05 13.99 -7.26
N GLU A 406 17.92 14.63 -6.98
CA GLU A 406 17.84 15.81 -6.11
C GLU A 406 18.14 15.46 -4.64
N SER A 407 17.84 14.24 -4.21
CA SER A 407 18.12 13.79 -2.83
C SER A 407 19.53 13.22 -2.64
N ASN A 408 20.34 13.12 -3.71
CA ASN A 408 21.59 12.32 -3.70
C ASN A 408 21.36 10.88 -3.17
N GLY A 409 20.20 10.33 -3.54
CA GLY A 409 19.73 9.00 -3.18
C GLY A 409 20.06 7.96 -4.24
N ASP A 410 19.36 6.83 -4.18
CA ASP A 410 19.50 5.76 -5.17
C ASP A 410 18.20 4.98 -5.36
N ILE A 411 18.08 4.26 -6.48
CA ILE A 411 17.02 3.29 -6.74
C ILE A 411 17.69 1.99 -7.15
N ILE A 412 17.50 0.95 -6.34
CA ILE A 412 18.19 -0.33 -6.50
C ILE A 412 17.22 -1.50 -6.65
N ALA A 413 17.75 -2.63 -7.11
CA ALA A 413 17.02 -3.89 -7.18
C ALA A 413 17.37 -4.81 -6.00
N ALA A 414 16.36 -5.46 -5.43
CA ALA A 414 16.48 -6.57 -4.50
C ALA A 414 15.83 -7.83 -5.10
N THR A 415 16.49 -8.97 -4.97
CA THR A 415 15.97 -10.27 -5.40
C THR A 415 14.80 -10.71 -4.51
N ASP A 416 13.93 -11.57 -5.03
CA ASP A 416 12.84 -12.15 -4.24
C ASP A 416 13.34 -12.91 -3.00
N ARG A 417 14.54 -13.50 -3.06
CA ARG A 417 15.20 -14.14 -1.90
C ARG A 417 15.56 -13.12 -0.82
N GLU A 418 16.14 -11.99 -1.20
CA GLU A 418 16.47 -10.90 -0.26
C GLU A 418 15.19 -10.30 0.34
N ILE A 419 14.15 -10.09 -0.49
CA ILE A 419 12.83 -9.60 -0.04
C ILE A 419 12.20 -10.57 0.96
N HIS A 420 12.20 -11.87 0.66
CA HIS A 420 11.66 -12.89 1.55
C HIS A 420 12.45 -12.98 2.86
N ALA A 421 13.78 -12.90 2.81
CA ALA A 421 14.61 -12.90 4.02
C ALA A 421 14.29 -11.68 4.91
N ALA A 422 14.13 -10.49 4.32
CA ALA A 422 13.73 -9.29 5.05
C ALA A 422 12.31 -9.41 5.63
N TYR A 423 11.38 -10.02 4.89
CA TYR A 423 10.02 -10.29 5.35
C TYR A 423 10.02 -11.19 6.60
N MET A 424 10.80 -12.28 6.57
CA MET A 424 10.92 -13.19 7.71
C MET A 424 11.62 -12.52 8.91
N LEU A 425 12.63 -11.68 8.66
CA LEU A 425 13.32 -10.91 9.70
C LEU A 425 12.37 -9.93 10.38
N LEU A 426 11.59 -9.17 9.61
CA LEU A 426 10.60 -8.23 10.15
C LEU A 426 9.59 -8.95 11.05
N ALA A 427 9.04 -10.07 10.59
CA ALA A 427 8.04 -10.83 11.35
C ALA A 427 8.63 -11.51 12.60
N ARG A 428 9.77 -12.20 12.47
CA ARG A 428 10.32 -13.04 13.54
C ARG A 428 11.18 -12.29 14.56
N SER A 429 11.82 -11.20 14.14
CA SER A 429 12.83 -10.53 14.97
C SER A 429 12.42 -9.12 15.39
N GLU A 430 11.65 -8.41 14.57
CA GLU A 430 11.10 -7.09 14.92
C GLU A 430 9.64 -7.15 15.38
N GLY A 431 8.96 -8.28 15.18
CA GLY A 431 7.54 -8.45 15.53
C GLY A 431 6.59 -7.64 14.64
N VAL A 432 7.01 -7.26 13.43
CA VAL A 432 6.21 -6.46 12.50
C VAL A 432 5.83 -7.29 11.28
N PHE A 433 4.54 -7.61 11.16
CA PHE A 433 4.02 -8.41 10.05
C PHE A 433 3.58 -7.54 8.87
N VAL A 434 4.30 -7.61 7.76
CA VAL A 434 4.15 -6.74 6.58
C VAL A 434 3.88 -7.52 5.30
N GLU A 435 3.28 -6.91 4.28
CA GLU A 435 3.19 -7.53 2.94
C GLU A 435 4.60 -7.66 2.31
N LEU A 436 4.79 -8.59 1.37
CA LEU A 436 6.11 -8.86 0.76
C LEU A 436 6.74 -7.62 0.10
N ALA A 437 5.93 -6.78 -0.55
CA ALA A 437 6.43 -5.54 -1.14
C ALA A 437 7.01 -4.58 -0.10
N SER A 438 6.43 -4.52 1.10
CA SER A 438 6.95 -3.70 2.19
C SER A 438 8.36 -4.13 2.60
N ALA A 439 8.61 -5.43 2.63
CA ALA A 439 9.92 -5.97 3.02
C ALA A 439 11.04 -5.58 2.05
N ALA A 440 10.72 -5.15 0.83
CA ALA A 440 11.72 -4.66 -0.13
C ALA A 440 12.50 -3.44 0.40
N SER A 441 11.88 -2.54 1.19
CA SER A 441 12.64 -1.43 1.79
C SER A 441 13.74 -1.93 2.71
N VAL A 442 13.44 -2.93 3.53
CA VAL A 442 14.42 -3.50 4.48
C VAL A 442 15.46 -4.34 3.74
N ALA A 443 15.06 -5.09 2.70
CA ALA A 443 16.00 -5.82 1.86
C ALA A 443 17.01 -4.87 1.20
N GLY A 444 16.55 -3.76 0.62
CA GLY A 444 17.43 -2.75 0.01
C GLY A 444 18.30 -2.04 1.04
N LEU A 445 17.78 -1.74 2.23
CA LEU A 445 18.56 -1.18 3.33
C LEU A 445 19.73 -2.10 3.70
N LEU A 446 19.45 -3.38 3.97
CA LEU A 446 20.47 -4.36 4.36
C LEU A 446 21.51 -4.56 3.25
N LYS A 447 21.08 -4.55 1.98
CA LYS A 447 21.98 -4.62 0.83
C LYS A 447 22.92 -3.42 0.74
N GLN A 448 22.39 -2.20 0.90
CA GLN A 448 23.22 -0.99 0.89
C GLN A 448 24.15 -0.90 2.10
N ALA A 449 23.73 -1.43 3.25
CA ALA A 449 24.58 -1.51 4.43
C ALA A 449 25.77 -2.44 4.18
N ALA A 450 25.53 -3.61 3.59
CA ALA A 450 26.59 -4.54 3.19
C ALA A 450 27.52 -3.97 2.10
N ALA A 451 27.02 -3.04 1.28
CA ALA A 451 27.80 -2.34 0.25
C ALA A 451 28.57 -1.12 0.79
N GLY A 452 28.48 -0.81 2.09
CA GLY A 452 29.17 0.34 2.70
C GLY A 452 28.58 1.71 2.34
N TRP A 453 27.34 1.76 1.85
CA TRP A 453 26.67 3.00 1.46
C TRP A 453 26.14 3.82 2.66
N LEU A 454 26.03 3.17 3.82
CA LEU A 454 25.55 3.75 5.08
C LEU A 454 26.73 4.13 5.98
N GLU A 455 26.58 5.25 6.70
CA GLU A 455 27.52 5.65 7.74
C GLU A 455 26.94 5.29 9.13
N PRO A 456 27.76 4.72 10.04
CA PRO A 456 27.30 4.42 11.39
C PRO A 456 26.74 5.64 12.11
N GLY A 457 25.65 5.45 12.86
CA GLY A 457 24.95 6.50 13.60
C GLY A 457 23.99 7.36 12.77
N GLN A 458 23.88 7.14 11.45
CA GLN A 458 22.82 7.76 10.65
C GLN A 458 21.44 7.32 11.12
N THR A 459 20.46 8.22 11.04
CA THR A 459 19.05 7.90 11.25
C THR A 459 18.43 7.44 9.93
N VAL A 460 17.82 6.25 9.93
CA VAL A 460 17.22 5.66 8.73
C VAL A 460 15.75 5.35 8.98
N VAL A 461 14.89 5.72 8.04
CA VAL A 461 13.46 5.35 8.08
C VAL A 461 13.16 4.41 6.93
N CYS A 462 12.57 3.26 7.22
CA CYS A 462 12.02 2.33 6.24
C CYS A 462 10.49 2.41 6.24
N THR A 463 9.89 2.76 5.10
CA THR A 463 8.43 2.67 4.95
C THR A 463 8.02 1.24 4.63
N VAL A 464 7.29 0.62 5.56
CA VAL A 464 6.65 -0.69 5.34
C VAL A 464 5.19 -0.49 4.95
N THR A 465 4.94 -0.60 3.64
CA THR A 465 3.79 -0.03 2.92
C THR A 465 2.42 -0.62 3.21
N GLY A 466 2.36 -1.88 3.64
CA GLY A 466 1.11 -2.61 3.80
C GLY A 466 1.20 -3.76 4.78
N ASN A 467 0.04 -4.17 5.29
CA ASN A 467 -0.09 -5.19 6.32
C ASN A 467 0.17 -6.59 5.77
N GLY A 468 0.81 -7.47 6.54
CA GLY A 468 1.03 -8.87 6.15
C GLY A 468 -0.26 -9.66 5.88
N LEU A 469 -1.38 -9.27 6.49
CA LEU A 469 -2.69 -9.88 6.25
C LEU A 469 -3.24 -9.63 4.83
N LYS A 470 -2.56 -8.81 4.01
CA LYS A 470 -2.91 -8.60 2.60
C LYS A 470 -2.56 -9.75 1.68
N ASP A 471 -1.54 -10.53 2.02
CA ASP A 471 -1.04 -11.66 1.23
C ASP A 471 -0.98 -12.94 2.09
N PRO A 472 -2.12 -13.47 2.57
CA PRO A 472 -2.14 -14.60 3.49
C PRO A 472 -1.58 -15.89 2.87
N ASP A 473 -1.77 -16.09 1.55
CA ASP A 473 -1.33 -17.29 0.84
C ASP A 473 0.19 -17.53 0.99
N TRP A 474 1.00 -16.46 0.93
CA TRP A 474 2.44 -16.55 1.10
C TRP A 474 2.82 -16.89 2.54
N ALA A 475 2.14 -16.29 3.52
CA ALA A 475 2.37 -16.59 4.93
C ALA A 475 2.02 -18.05 5.25
N VAL A 476 0.92 -18.57 4.72
CA VAL A 476 0.47 -19.95 4.94
C VAL A 476 1.34 -20.95 4.19
N SER A 477 1.68 -20.69 2.93
CA SER A 477 2.47 -21.61 2.10
C SER A 477 3.89 -21.88 2.63
N THR A 478 4.42 -20.97 3.45
CA THR A 478 5.77 -21.05 4.04
C THR A 478 5.76 -21.40 5.53
N ALA A 479 4.57 -21.51 6.15
CA ALA A 479 4.45 -21.82 7.56
C ALA A 479 4.71 -23.32 7.84
N PRO A 480 5.41 -23.66 8.94
CA PRO A 480 5.53 -25.05 9.38
C PRO A 480 4.15 -25.59 9.80
N GLN A 481 3.92 -26.88 9.56
CA GLN A 481 2.70 -27.53 10.05
C GLN A 481 2.69 -27.54 11.59
N PRO A 482 1.53 -27.30 12.23
CA PRO A 482 1.43 -27.40 13.67
C PRO A 482 1.86 -28.78 14.18
N GLN A 483 2.80 -28.81 15.12
CA GLN A 483 3.16 -30.05 15.81
C GLN A 483 2.03 -30.43 16.77
N THR A 484 1.55 -31.67 16.69
CA THR A 484 0.62 -32.22 17.67
C THR A 484 1.41 -32.79 18.84
N VAL A 485 1.14 -32.32 20.06
CA VAL A 485 1.69 -32.86 21.30
C VAL A 485 0.58 -33.49 22.13
N PRO A 486 0.84 -34.57 22.89
CA PRO A 486 -0.12 -35.12 23.85
C PRO A 486 -0.50 -34.13 24.94
N VAL A 487 -1.62 -34.40 25.63
CA VAL A 487 -2.07 -33.62 26.81
C VAL A 487 -1.17 -33.94 28.01
N ASP A 488 0.10 -33.55 27.90
CA ASP A 488 1.15 -33.82 28.87
C ASP A 488 2.10 -32.64 28.98
N VAL A 489 2.40 -32.22 30.21
CA VAL A 489 3.20 -31.03 30.50
C VAL A 489 4.65 -31.23 30.10
N LEU A 490 5.23 -32.42 30.36
CA LEU A 490 6.64 -32.70 30.09
C LEU A 490 6.91 -32.75 28.58
N GLN A 491 6.05 -33.43 27.82
CA GLN A 491 6.15 -33.49 26.37
C GLN A 491 5.93 -32.13 25.72
N THR A 492 5.01 -31.33 26.28
CA THR A 492 4.82 -29.94 25.82
C THR A 492 6.06 -29.09 26.11
N ALA A 493 6.64 -29.17 27.31
CA ALA A 493 7.87 -28.45 27.65
C ALA A 493 9.05 -28.85 26.76
N THR A 494 9.21 -30.15 26.51
CA THR A 494 10.25 -30.69 25.62
C THR A 494 10.06 -30.17 24.19
N ALA A 495 8.83 -30.16 23.67
CA ALA A 495 8.54 -29.63 22.33
C ALA A 495 8.79 -28.11 22.21
N LEU A 496 8.68 -27.36 23.32
CA LEU A 496 9.01 -25.95 23.39
C LEU A 496 10.51 -25.67 23.59
N GLY A 497 11.31 -26.71 23.84
CA GLY A 497 12.74 -26.58 24.17
C GLY A 497 13.01 -25.97 25.54
N LEU A 498 12.13 -26.22 26.52
CA LEU A 498 12.19 -25.70 27.89
C LEU A 498 12.77 -26.70 28.89
#